data_AF-A0AAD2S1Q7-F1
#
_entry.id   AF-A0AAD2S1Q7-F1
#
_cell.length_a   1.000
_cell.length_b   1.000
_cell.length_c   1.000
_cell.angle_alpha   90.00
_cell.angle_beta   90.00
_cell.angle_gamma   90.00
#
_symmetry.space_group_name_H-M   'P 1'
#
loop_
_entity.id
_entity.type
_entity.pdbx_description
1 polymer ?
#
loop_
_entity_poly.entity_id
_entity_poly.type
_entity_poly.pdbx_seq_one_letter_code
_entity_poly.pdbx_strand_id
1 'polypeptide(L)'
;MAKTAAALHILVKEEKLALDLLEQIKNGADFGKLAKKHSICPSGKRGGDLGEFRQGQMVPAFDKVVFSCPVLEPTGPLHTQFGYHIIKVLYRN
;
A
#
# COMPACT_ATOMS: atom_id res chain seq x y z
N MET A 1 -7.14 15.24 17.67
CA MET A 1 -7.45 15.43 16.23
C MET A 1 -7.26 14.09 15.55
N ALA A 2 -8.28 13.56 14.87
CA ALA A 2 -8.16 12.28 14.19
C ALA A 2 -7.22 12.48 12.99
N LYS A 3 -6.07 11.81 12.99
CA LYS A 3 -5.17 11.86 11.84
C LYS A 3 -5.80 11.07 10.71
N THR A 4 -5.96 11.68 9.55
CA THR A 4 -6.43 11.01 8.33
C THR A 4 -5.27 10.80 7.38
N ALA A 5 -5.33 9.73 6.62
CA ALA A 5 -4.35 9.45 5.60
C ALA A 5 -5.04 8.82 4.40
N ALA A 6 -4.57 9.16 3.21
CA ALA A 6 -4.88 8.41 2.01
C ALA A 6 -3.66 7.63 1.57
N ALA A 7 -3.84 6.35 1.29
CA ALA A 7 -2.77 5.48 0.83
C ALA A 7 -3.27 4.54 -0.26
N LEU A 8 -2.35 4.16 -1.12
CA LEU A 8 -2.51 3.08 -2.07
C LEU A 8 -1.87 1.83 -1.47
N HIS A 9 -2.47 0.66 -1.70
CA HIS A 9 -1.85 -0.61 -1.35
C HIS A 9 -1.99 -1.68 -2.44
N ILE A 10 -0.99 -2.55 -2.51
CA ILE A 10 -0.99 -3.75 -3.35
C ILE A 10 -0.83 -4.93 -2.42
N LEU A 11 -1.81 -5.83 -2.44
CA LEU A 11 -1.74 -7.08 -1.72
C LEU A 11 -1.39 -8.20 -2.71
N VAL A 12 -0.29 -8.90 -2.46
CA VAL A 12 0.13 -10.09 -3.23
C VAL A 12 0.36 -11.27 -2.30
N LYS A 13 0.18 -12.49 -2.79
CA LYS A 13 0.43 -13.70 -1.99
C LYS A 13 1.92 -14.03 -1.87
N GLU A 14 2.70 -13.73 -2.90
CA GLU A 14 4.12 -14.09 -2.95
C GLU A 14 5.02 -12.92 -2.62
N GLU A 15 6.03 -13.17 -1.79
CA GLU A 15 7.07 -12.20 -1.44
C GLU A 15 7.87 -11.75 -2.66
N LYS A 16 8.23 -12.70 -3.54
CA LYS A 16 8.98 -12.42 -4.76
C LYS A 16 8.26 -11.43 -5.66
N LEU A 17 6.96 -11.62 -5.85
CA LEU A 17 6.12 -10.66 -6.56
C LEU A 17 6.14 -9.30 -5.86
N ALA A 18 6.02 -9.27 -4.53
CA ALA A 18 6.03 -8.00 -3.80
C ALA A 18 7.35 -7.23 -3.97
N LEU A 19 8.48 -7.94 -3.94
CA LEU A 19 9.82 -7.38 -4.17
C LEU A 19 9.98 -6.87 -5.59
N ASP A 20 9.62 -7.67 -6.60
CA ASP A 20 9.69 -7.28 -8.01
C ASP A 20 8.83 -6.03 -8.30
N LEU A 21 7.61 -5.99 -7.76
CA LEU A 21 6.76 -4.81 -7.85
C LEU A 21 7.40 -3.58 -7.17
N LEU A 22 8.01 -3.75 -6.01
CA LEU A 22 8.72 -2.66 -5.32
C LEU A 22 9.87 -2.11 -6.17
N GLU A 23 10.67 -2.99 -6.79
CA GLU A 23 11.75 -2.61 -7.71
C GLU A 23 11.22 -1.88 -8.94
N GLN A 24 10.13 -2.38 -9.55
CA GLN A 24 9.48 -1.72 -10.67
C GLN A 24 8.97 -0.32 -10.28
N ILE A 25 8.34 -0.18 -9.12
CA ILE A 25 7.87 1.13 -8.62
C ILE A 25 9.06 2.08 -8.40
N LYS A 26 10.18 1.59 -7.86
CA LYS A 26 11.42 2.37 -7.70
C LYS A 26 12.01 2.79 -9.05
N ASN A 27 11.88 1.95 -10.07
CA ASN A 27 12.28 2.25 -11.46
C ASN A 27 11.31 3.19 -12.19
N GLY A 28 10.23 3.67 -11.54
CA GLY A 28 9.27 4.60 -12.12
C GLY A 28 8.04 3.94 -12.73
N ALA A 29 7.78 2.67 -12.45
CA ALA A 29 6.55 2.01 -12.87
C ALA A 29 5.31 2.57 -12.16
N ASP A 30 4.17 2.48 -12.86
CA ASP A 30 2.89 2.98 -12.38
C ASP A 30 2.28 2.03 -11.33
N PHE A 31 2.26 2.48 -10.08
CA PHE A 31 1.68 1.74 -8.94
C PHE A 31 0.24 1.31 -9.21
N GLY A 32 -0.57 2.17 -9.84
CA GLY A 32 -1.97 1.88 -10.12
C GLY A 32 -2.14 0.77 -11.15
N LYS A 33 -1.26 0.71 -12.16
CA LYS A 33 -1.25 -0.40 -13.14
C LYS A 33 -0.84 -1.72 -12.50
N LEU A 34 0.20 -1.70 -11.67
CA LEU A 34 0.68 -2.87 -10.95
C LEU A 34 -0.36 -3.39 -9.96
N ALA A 35 -0.99 -2.48 -9.21
CA ALA A 35 -2.08 -2.80 -8.31
C ALA A 35 -3.27 -3.44 -9.05
N LYS A 36 -3.66 -2.91 -10.22
CA LYS A 36 -4.74 -3.51 -11.03
C LYS A 36 -4.42 -4.92 -11.53
N LYS A 37 -3.14 -5.19 -11.84
CA LYS A 37 -2.70 -6.49 -12.37
C LYS A 37 -2.46 -7.53 -11.27
N HIS A 38 -1.84 -7.14 -10.17
CA HIS A 38 -1.30 -8.06 -9.17
C HIS A 38 -2.04 -8.04 -7.84
N SER A 39 -2.76 -6.96 -7.51
CA SER A 39 -3.44 -6.88 -6.22
C SER A 39 -4.59 -7.88 -6.16
N ILE A 40 -4.57 -8.76 -5.16
CA ILE A 40 -5.66 -9.69 -4.85
C ILE A 40 -6.80 -9.03 -4.05
N CYS A 41 -6.63 -7.77 -3.64
CA CYS A 41 -7.66 -7.03 -2.92
C CYS A 41 -8.67 -6.43 -3.91
N PRO A 42 -9.97 -6.34 -3.58
CA PRO A 42 -10.97 -5.65 -4.41
C PRO A 42 -10.60 -4.20 -4.73
N SER A 43 -9.81 -3.53 -3.88
CA SER A 43 -9.25 -2.19 -4.14
C SER A 43 -8.27 -2.18 -5.33
N GLY A 44 -7.73 -3.33 -5.73
CA GLY A 44 -6.91 -3.50 -6.93
C GLY A 44 -7.58 -2.93 -8.17
N LYS A 45 -8.92 -3.07 -8.31
CA LYS A 45 -9.68 -2.49 -9.43
C LYS A 45 -9.56 -0.97 -9.54
N ARG A 46 -9.33 -0.28 -8.42
CA ARG A 46 -9.09 1.18 -8.35
C ARG A 46 -7.60 1.54 -8.38
N GLY A 47 -6.72 0.62 -8.74
CA GLY A 47 -5.28 0.85 -8.68
C GLY A 47 -4.71 0.77 -7.27
N GLY A 48 -5.35 0.00 -6.39
CA GLY A 48 -4.91 -0.17 -5.01
C GLY A 48 -5.35 0.96 -4.09
N ASP A 49 -6.18 1.87 -4.57
CA ASP A 49 -6.66 3.01 -3.79
C ASP A 49 -7.60 2.57 -2.66
N LEU A 50 -7.21 2.88 -1.41
CA LEU A 50 -8.00 2.63 -0.21
C LEU A 50 -8.88 3.82 0.18
N GLY A 51 -8.76 4.95 -0.50
CA GLY A 51 -9.36 6.22 -0.12
C GLY A 51 -8.72 6.83 1.12
N GLU A 52 -9.42 7.81 1.68
CA GLU A 52 -9.04 8.43 2.95
C GLU A 52 -9.59 7.60 4.12
N PHE A 53 -8.69 7.19 5.02
CA PHE A 53 -9.04 6.47 6.24
C PHE A 53 -8.48 7.18 7.46
N ARG A 54 -9.09 6.88 8.61
CA ARG A 54 -8.65 7.39 9.91
C ARG A 54 -7.69 6.43 10.58
N GLN A 55 -6.79 6.97 11.39
CA GLN A 55 -5.96 6.18 12.29
C GLN A 55 -6.82 5.18 13.10
N GLY A 56 -6.44 3.91 13.10
CA GLY A 56 -7.15 2.82 13.77
C GLY A 56 -8.25 2.12 12.96
N GLN A 57 -8.57 2.56 11.72
CA GLN A 57 -9.52 1.85 10.86
C GLN A 57 -8.91 0.66 10.10
N MET A 58 -7.59 0.67 9.93
CA MET A 58 -6.84 -0.37 9.22
C MET A 58 -6.10 -1.28 10.20
N VAL A 59 -5.55 -2.37 9.68
CA VAL A 59 -4.75 -3.34 10.46
C VAL A 59 -3.62 -2.60 11.20
N PRO A 60 -3.34 -2.90 12.48
CA PRO A 60 -2.40 -2.11 13.28
C PRO A 60 -1.00 -1.96 12.66
N ALA A 61 -0.52 -2.98 11.95
CA ALA A 61 0.75 -2.93 11.23
C ALA A 61 0.71 -1.95 10.05
N PHE A 62 -0.40 -1.93 9.30
CA PHE A 62 -0.62 -0.99 8.20
C PHE A 62 -0.72 0.45 8.72
N ASP A 63 -1.51 0.64 9.77
CA ASP A 63 -1.72 1.96 10.39
C ASP A 63 -0.40 2.55 10.91
N LYS A 64 0.40 1.74 11.63
CA LYS A 64 1.74 2.16 12.06
C LYS A 64 2.63 2.56 10.89
N VAL A 65 2.65 1.79 9.80
CA VAL A 65 3.47 2.10 8.62
C VAL A 65 3.01 3.39 7.96
N VAL A 66 1.71 3.55 7.71
CA VAL A 66 1.16 4.77 7.09
C VAL A 66 1.46 6.02 7.91
N PHE A 67 1.36 5.93 9.23
CA PHE A 67 1.57 7.07 10.12
C PHE A 67 3.04 7.27 10.53
N SER A 68 3.92 6.27 10.32
CA SER A 68 5.35 6.34 10.64
C SER A 68 6.23 6.63 9.44
N CYS A 69 5.81 6.27 8.22
CA CYS A 69 6.61 6.44 7.01
C CYS A 69 6.37 7.80 6.35
N PRO A 70 7.35 8.28 5.55
CA PRO A 70 7.18 9.49 4.75
C PRO A 70 6.07 9.33 3.71
N VAL A 71 5.33 10.43 3.50
CA VAL A 71 4.37 10.57 2.41
C VAL A 71 5.08 10.55 1.06
N LEU A 72 4.38 10.08 0.03
CA LEU A 72 4.83 9.89 -1.35
C LEU A 72 5.88 8.79 -1.57
N GLU A 73 6.40 8.16 -0.51
CA GLU A 73 7.33 7.04 -0.63
C GLU A 73 6.62 5.67 -0.57
N PRO A 74 6.92 4.75 -1.51
CA PRO A 74 6.45 3.39 -1.44
C PRO A 74 7.19 2.63 -0.33
N THR A 75 6.44 2.21 0.69
CA THR A 75 6.92 1.38 1.79
C THR A 75 6.41 -0.04 1.64
N GLY A 76 7.31 -1.01 1.69
CA GLY A 76 6.95 -2.43 1.65
C GLY A 76 8.16 -3.32 1.35
N PRO A 77 7.94 -4.64 1.22
CA PRO A 77 6.67 -5.34 1.41
C PRO A 77 6.40 -5.70 2.89
N LEU A 78 5.21 -5.35 3.39
CA LEU A 78 4.76 -5.68 4.74
C LEU A 78 4.07 -7.05 4.75
N HIS A 79 4.64 -8.02 5.47
CA HIS A 79 4.02 -9.32 5.63
C HIS A 79 2.86 -9.27 6.64
N THR A 80 1.70 -9.76 6.24
CA THR A 80 0.53 -9.98 7.10
C THR A 80 -0.06 -11.36 6.85
N GLN A 81 -1.08 -11.72 7.64
CA GLN A 81 -1.81 -12.98 7.48
C GLN A 81 -2.50 -13.13 6.11
N PHE A 82 -2.72 -12.02 5.39
CA PHE A 82 -3.31 -12.03 4.06
C PHE A 82 -2.28 -12.14 2.93
N GLY A 83 -0.98 -11.99 3.23
CA GLY A 83 0.11 -11.94 2.27
C GLY A 83 1.00 -10.71 2.44
N TYR A 84 1.62 -10.28 1.37
CA TYR A 84 2.55 -9.14 1.34
C TYR A 84 1.84 -7.89 0.82
N HIS A 85 1.96 -6.80 1.58
CA HIS A 85 1.36 -5.51 1.28
C HIS A 85 2.44 -4.49 0.93
N ILE A 86 2.34 -3.88 -0.24
CA ILE A 86 3.11 -2.69 -0.59
C ILE A 86 2.21 -1.49 -0.37
N ILE A 87 2.68 -0.49 0.36
CA ILE A 87 1.89 0.67 0.77
C ILE A 87 2.55 1.92 0.21
N LYS A 88 1.77 2.83 -0.35
CA LYS A 88 2.25 4.16 -0.76
C LYS A 88 1.31 5.20 -0.20
N VAL A 89 1.79 5.99 0.76
CA VAL A 89 0.98 7.05 1.37
C VAL A 89 0.96 8.24 0.40
N LEU A 90 -0.23 8.72 0.04
CA LEU A 90 -0.40 9.87 -0.85
C LEU A 90 -0.34 11.17 -0.05
N TYR A 91 -1.16 11.27 0.99
CA TYR A 91 -1.17 12.40 1.91
C TYR A 91 -1.57 11.94 3.32
N ARG A 92 -1.23 12.79 4.29
CA ARG A 92 -1.54 12.63 5.71
C ARG A 92 -1.92 13.98 6.29
N ASN A 93 -3.01 14.03 7.05
CA ASN A 93 -3.53 15.21 7.75
C ASN A 93 -3.67 14.95 9.25
#